data_AF-A0A1S8TBX6-F1
#
_entry.id   AF-A0A1S8TBX6-F1
#
_cell.length_a   1.000
_cell.length_b   1.000
_cell.length_c   1.000
_cell.angle_alpha   90.00
_cell.angle_beta   90.00
_cell.angle_gamma   90.00
#
_symmetry.space_group_name_H-M   'P 1'
#
loop_
_entity.id
_entity.type
_entity.pdbx_description
1 polymer ?
#
loop_
_entity_poly.entity_id
_entity_poly.type
_entity_poly.pdbx_seq_one_letter_code
_entity_poly.pdbx_strand_id
1 'polypeptide(L)'
;MYGERIKLLRKDYKTTQADLAEHLGFKGPSAIGMVERNERELSFEMLSKIATYFHVSTDYLIGKTEMVVCPECGSMYSPLYIESCEEHEITHNNYLNFKEKNKLLDYYDIEKIKEECRLIFKSKDLSSDKKYNTALEYFKCYFTRSVVASDYSPNHVNFNDFVAMLLNQKRGLAKSIPIDIFNILVSQFGKKDGIPDGESYGPLKIINRENTKEEVILLSNYEILNDTGKEKLIEYSNDLIETPKYVEKTKVIDLITATKEKLEAKPHLMPIASHDKEGNFTAEDYKHDDDIMNDDDFWNK
;
A
#
# COMPACT_ATOMS: atom_id res chain seq x y z
N MET A 1 -5.10 3.86 17.28
CA MET A 1 -5.79 2.54 17.41
C MET A 1 -6.50 2.22 16.08
N TYR A 2 -7.03 1.01 15.86
CA TYR A 2 -7.61 0.62 14.55
C TYR A 2 -8.84 1.45 14.13
N GLY A 3 -9.57 2.07 15.07
CA GLY A 3 -10.72 2.93 14.77
C GLY A 3 -10.38 4.10 13.85
N GLU A 4 -9.21 4.73 14.05
CA GLU A 4 -8.74 5.84 13.22
C GLU A 4 -8.44 5.37 11.78
N ARG A 5 -7.80 4.21 11.64
CA ARG A 5 -7.49 3.62 10.31
C ARG A 5 -8.76 3.23 9.56
N ILE A 6 -9.78 2.71 10.26
CA ILE A 6 -11.09 2.41 9.68
C ILE A 6 -11.78 3.69 9.21
N LYS A 7 -11.72 4.77 10.00
CA LYS A 7 -12.29 6.07 9.64
C LYS A 7 -11.62 6.66 8.40
N LEU A 8 -10.29 6.59 8.31
CA LEU A 8 -9.51 7.03 7.15
C LEU A 8 -9.93 6.26 5.89
N LEU A 9 -9.86 4.92 5.94
CA LEU A 9 -10.28 4.07 4.81
C LEU A 9 -11.71 4.36 4.37
N ARG A 10 -12.63 4.56 5.31
CA ARG A 10 -14.02 4.88 4.99
C ARG A 10 -14.13 6.20 4.21
N LYS A 11 -13.35 7.22 4.56
CA LYS A 11 -13.33 8.50 3.85
C LYS A 11 -12.71 8.36 2.46
N ASP A 12 -11.59 7.66 2.35
CA ASP A 12 -10.90 7.40 1.07
C ASP A 12 -11.83 6.67 0.08
N TYR A 13 -12.55 5.66 0.56
CA TYR A 13 -13.53 4.89 -0.22
C TYR A 13 -14.89 5.59 -0.32
N LYS A 14 -15.03 6.84 0.16
CA LYS A 14 -16.27 7.64 0.14
C LYS A 14 -17.50 6.89 0.66
N THR A 15 -17.29 6.03 1.64
CA THR A 15 -18.33 5.18 2.23
C THR A 15 -18.92 5.88 3.45
N THR A 16 -20.23 5.80 3.68
CA THR A 16 -20.82 6.36 4.92
C THR A 16 -20.75 5.38 6.08
N GLN A 17 -20.91 5.86 7.32
CA GLN A 17 -21.01 4.97 8.47
C GLN A 17 -22.22 4.02 8.39
N ALA A 18 -23.29 4.43 7.69
CA ALA A 18 -24.46 3.61 7.47
C ALA A 18 -24.16 2.47 6.47
N ASP A 19 -23.50 2.77 5.36
CA ASP A 19 -23.14 1.77 4.34
C ASP A 19 -22.19 0.71 4.92
N LEU A 20 -21.19 1.15 5.69
CA LEU A 20 -20.26 0.23 6.34
C LEU A 20 -20.97 -0.59 7.43
N ALA A 21 -21.92 0.01 8.18
CA ALA A 21 -22.72 -0.71 9.16
C ALA A 21 -23.54 -1.82 8.51
N GLU A 22 -24.22 -1.51 7.40
CA GLU A 22 -25.03 -2.47 6.65
C GLU A 22 -24.18 -3.63 6.12
N HIS A 23 -23.04 -3.32 5.50
CA HIS A 23 -22.14 -4.35 4.96
C HIS A 23 -21.60 -5.30 6.04
N LEU A 24 -21.35 -4.78 7.25
CA LEU A 24 -20.84 -5.55 8.38
C LEU A 24 -21.95 -6.22 9.21
N GLY A 25 -23.22 -6.00 8.89
CA GLY A 25 -24.37 -6.57 9.60
C GLY A 25 -24.70 -5.88 10.92
N PHE A 26 -24.28 -4.63 11.12
CA PHE A 26 -24.68 -3.81 12.25
C PHE A 26 -26.09 -3.25 12.05
N LYS A 27 -26.84 -3.11 13.14
CA LYS A 27 -28.21 -2.57 13.13
C LYS A 27 -28.30 -1.07 12.83
N GLY A 28 -27.19 -0.34 12.83
CA GLY A 28 -27.19 1.09 12.54
C GLY A 28 -25.81 1.75 12.55
N PRO A 29 -25.70 2.97 11.99
CA PRO A 29 -24.44 3.69 11.77
C PRO A 29 -23.68 4.02 13.06
N SER A 30 -24.39 4.21 14.17
CA SER A 30 -23.79 4.53 15.47
C SER A 30 -22.78 3.48 15.94
N ALA A 31 -22.96 2.21 15.54
CA ALA A 31 -22.02 1.15 15.86
C ALA A 31 -20.64 1.39 15.23
N ILE A 32 -20.61 1.87 13.99
CA ILE A 32 -19.36 2.25 13.30
C ILE A 32 -18.78 3.52 13.93
N GLY A 33 -19.60 4.51 14.27
CA GLY A 33 -19.13 5.70 14.97
C GLY A 33 -18.41 5.40 16.29
N MET A 34 -18.93 4.45 17.08
CA MET A 34 -18.27 3.99 18.32
C MET A 34 -16.95 3.26 18.04
N VAL A 35 -16.90 2.42 16.99
CA VAL A 35 -15.67 1.75 16.57
C VAL A 35 -14.60 2.76 16.15
N GLU A 36 -14.98 3.76 15.34
CA GLU A 36 -14.06 4.81 14.87
C GLU A 36 -13.49 5.66 16.01
N ARG A 37 -14.23 5.83 17.10
CA ARG A 37 -13.77 6.50 18.33
C ARG A 37 -13.05 5.58 19.32
N ASN A 38 -12.88 4.30 18.97
CA ASN A 38 -12.33 3.26 19.85
C ASN A 38 -13.14 3.03 21.14
N GLU A 39 -14.41 3.44 21.17
CA GLU A 39 -15.36 3.18 22.26
C GLU A 39 -15.92 1.75 22.21
N ARG A 40 -15.73 1.07 21.07
CA ARG A 40 -16.21 -0.30 20.84
C ARG A 40 -15.10 -1.17 20.28
N GLU A 41 -14.83 -2.26 20.99
CA GLU A 41 -13.94 -3.31 20.49
C GLU A 41 -14.61 -4.18 19.42
N LEU A 42 -13.81 -4.61 18.44
CA LEU A 42 -14.24 -5.48 17.35
C LEU A 42 -13.71 -6.90 17.56
N SER A 43 -14.52 -7.90 17.20
CA SER A 43 -14.03 -9.27 17.12
C SER A 43 -13.06 -9.42 15.95
N PHE A 44 -12.20 -10.44 16.02
CA PHE A 44 -11.30 -10.79 14.90
C PHE A 44 -12.05 -11.02 13.59
N GLU A 45 -13.22 -11.68 13.65
CA GLU A 45 -14.07 -11.90 12.48
C GLU A 45 -14.52 -10.57 11.84
N MET A 46 -14.87 -9.57 12.67
CA MET A 46 -15.28 -8.26 12.18
C MET A 46 -14.11 -7.49 11.58
N LEU A 47 -12.93 -7.53 12.21
CA LEU A 47 -11.71 -6.95 11.66
C LEU A 47 -11.35 -7.59 10.30
N SER A 48 -11.50 -8.91 10.17
CA SER A 48 -11.30 -9.61 8.91
C SER A 48 -12.29 -9.17 7.82
N LYS A 49 -13.56 -8.97 8.17
CA LYS A 49 -14.58 -8.45 7.25
C LYS A 49 -14.25 -7.03 6.77
N ILE A 50 -13.83 -6.17 7.68
CA ILE A 50 -13.42 -4.79 7.37
C ILE A 50 -12.18 -4.78 6.47
N ALA A 51 -11.17 -5.59 6.80
CA ALA A 51 -9.96 -5.74 6.00
C ALA A 51 -10.30 -6.18 4.57
N THR A 52 -11.20 -7.15 4.44
CA THR A 52 -11.69 -7.64 3.14
C THR A 52 -12.44 -6.56 2.36
N TYR A 53 -13.32 -5.80 3.03
CA TYR A 53 -14.12 -4.73 2.42
C TYR A 53 -13.25 -3.62 1.84
N PHE A 54 -12.22 -3.19 2.59
CA PHE A 54 -11.31 -2.12 2.16
C PHE A 54 -10.08 -2.63 1.41
N HIS A 55 -10.01 -3.94 1.09
CA HIS A 55 -8.85 -4.56 0.42
C HIS A 55 -7.50 -4.30 1.11
N VAL A 56 -7.49 -4.25 2.45
CA VAL A 56 -6.28 -4.08 3.27
C VAL A 56 -6.01 -5.33 4.09
N SER A 57 -4.80 -5.44 4.68
CA SER A 57 -4.52 -6.50 5.64
C SER A 57 -5.09 -6.16 7.02
N THR A 58 -5.39 -7.19 7.81
CA THR A 58 -5.70 -7.00 9.25
C THR A 58 -4.53 -6.36 9.99
N ASP A 59 -3.29 -6.67 9.58
CA ASP A 59 -2.07 -6.04 10.07
C ASP A 59 -2.06 -4.53 9.86
N TYR A 60 -2.58 -4.04 8.72
CA TYR A 60 -2.79 -2.60 8.52
C TYR A 60 -3.84 -2.06 9.47
N LEU A 61 -4.97 -2.74 9.69
CA LEU A 61 -5.97 -2.21 10.62
C LEU A 61 -5.41 -2.07 12.04
N ILE A 62 -4.70 -3.07 12.54
CA ILE A 62 -4.24 -3.13 13.94
C ILE A 62 -2.93 -2.40 14.23
N GLY A 63 -2.28 -1.76 13.25
CA GLY A 63 -1.06 -1.00 13.50
C GLY A 63 0.27 -1.69 13.22
N LYS A 64 0.28 -2.90 12.65
CA LYS A 64 1.51 -3.68 12.40
C LYS A 64 2.22 -3.33 11.09
N THR A 65 1.52 -2.75 10.14
CA THR A 65 2.08 -2.20 8.91
C THR A 65 1.40 -0.88 8.58
N GLU A 66 2.11 0.02 7.92
CA GLU A 66 1.58 1.27 7.39
C GLU A 66 1.32 1.19 5.88
N MET A 67 1.70 0.07 5.26
CA MET A 67 1.59 -0.16 3.83
C MET A 67 0.31 -0.93 3.49
N VAL A 68 -0.35 -0.50 2.42
CA VAL A 68 -1.46 -1.20 1.76
C VAL A 68 -1.11 -1.46 0.30
N VAL A 69 -1.84 -2.37 -0.33
CA VAL A 69 -1.69 -2.68 -1.75
C VAL A 69 -2.97 -2.23 -2.46
N CYS A 70 -2.82 -1.40 -3.50
CA CYS A 70 -3.95 -0.99 -4.31
C CYS A 70 -4.56 -2.20 -5.03
N PRO A 71 -5.87 -2.47 -4.90
CA PRO A 71 -6.50 -3.61 -5.55
C PRO A 71 -6.56 -3.49 -7.08
N GLU A 72 -6.44 -2.27 -7.63
CA GLU A 72 -6.53 -2.05 -9.07
C GLU A 72 -5.17 -2.09 -9.77
N CYS A 73 -4.20 -1.29 -9.31
CA CYS A 73 -2.88 -1.19 -9.93
C CYS A 73 -1.82 -2.10 -9.26
N GLY A 74 -2.12 -2.69 -8.10
CA GLY A 74 -1.20 -3.55 -7.36
C GLY A 74 -0.03 -2.80 -6.69
N SER A 75 0.03 -1.47 -6.81
CA SER A 75 1.10 -0.68 -6.22
C SER A 75 0.94 -0.62 -4.71
N MET A 76 2.06 -0.73 -4.00
CA MET A 76 2.10 -0.63 -2.54
C MET A 76 2.32 0.84 -2.14
N TYR A 77 1.50 1.36 -1.24
CA TYR A 77 1.58 2.73 -0.76
C TYR A 77 1.11 2.84 0.69
N SER A 78 1.35 3.97 1.34
CA SER A 78 0.88 4.22 2.70
C SER A 78 -0.24 5.27 2.71
N PRO A 79 -1.46 4.93 3.15
CA PRO A 79 -2.55 5.90 3.25
C PRO A 79 -2.36 6.94 4.36
N LEU A 80 -1.35 6.76 5.22
CA LEU A 80 -1.07 7.67 6.32
C LEU A 80 -0.25 8.90 5.88
N TYR A 81 0.36 8.86 4.69
CA TYR A 81 1.22 9.90 4.17
C TYR A 81 0.68 10.45 2.86
N ILE A 82 0.42 11.77 2.82
CA ILE A 82 -0.14 12.44 1.64
C ILE A 82 0.77 12.25 0.43
N GLU A 83 2.08 12.36 0.61
CA GLU A 83 3.06 12.18 -0.46
C GLU A 83 2.97 10.77 -1.06
N SER A 84 2.79 9.75 -0.22
CA SER A 84 2.65 8.37 -0.69
C SER A 84 1.33 8.15 -1.44
N CYS A 85 0.26 8.80 -1.00
CA CYS A 85 -1.03 8.80 -1.72
C CYS A 85 -0.91 9.50 -3.08
N GLU A 86 -0.23 10.65 -3.16
CA GLU A 86 -0.01 11.38 -4.42
C GLU A 86 0.84 10.57 -5.40
N GLU A 87 1.91 9.93 -4.93
CA GLU A 87 2.73 9.00 -5.73
C GLU A 87 1.89 7.84 -6.27
N HIS A 88 1.05 7.25 -5.42
CA HIS A 88 0.14 6.20 -5.80
C HIS A 88 -0.89 6.70 -6.84
N GLU A 89 -1.48 7.88 -6.67
CA GLU A 89 -2.44 8.42 -7.64
C GLU A 89 -1.80 8.64 -9.02
N ILE A 90 -0.57 9.15 -9.06
CA ILE A 90 0.16 9.33 -10.32
C ILE A 90 0.38 7.96 -11.01
N THR A 91 0.92 6.98 -10.28
CA THR A 91 1.19 5.64 -10.82
C THR A 91 -0.11 4.92 -11.21
N HIS A 92 -1.16 5.05 -10.42
CA HIS A 92 -2.49 4.50 -10.67
C HIS A 92 -3.13 5.08 -11.95
N ASN A 93 -3.13 6.40 -12.10
CA ASN A 93 -3.64 7.05 -13.31
C ASN A 93 -2.86 6.63 -14.55
N ASN A 94 -1.54 6.48 -14.42
CA ASN A 94 -0.74 5.97 -15.51
C ASN A 94 -1.06 4.50 -15.84
N TYR A 95 -1.22 3.65 -14.82
CA TYR A 95 -1.69 2.26 -14.99
C TYR A 95 -3.00 2.20 -15.79
N LEU A 96 -4.00 3.00 -15.42
CA LEU A 96 -5.27 3.07 -16.13
C LEU A 96 -5.08 3.51 -17.59
N ASN A 97 -4.27 4.54 -17.83
CA ASN A 97 -3.93 4.98 -19.19
C ASN A 97 -3.31 3.86 -20.04
N PHE A 98 -2.39 3.07 -19.48
CA PHE A 98 -1.78 1.94 -20.19
C PHE A 98 -2.74 0.78 -20.40
N LYS A 99 -3.62 0.51 -19.42
CA LYS A 99 -4.65 -0.53 -19.49
C LYS A 99 -5.64 -0.26 -20.63
N GLU A 100 -6.10 0.99 -20.75
CA GLU A 100 -7.05 1.39 -21.79
C GLU A 100 -6.42 1.49 -23.18
N LYS A 101 -5.27 2.17 -23.30
CA LYS A 101 -4.66 2.50 -24.61
C LYS A 101 -3.84 1.35 -25.20
N ASN A 102 -3.17 0.55 -24.37
CA ASN A 102 -2.14 -0.39 -24.82
C ASN A 102 -2.42 -1.87 -24.46
N LYS A 103 -3.61 -2.19 -23.91
CA LYS A 103 -4.06 -3.55 -23.51
C LYS A 103 -2.89 -4.43 -23.05
N LEU A 104 -2.26 -4.12 -21.93
CA LEU A 104 -1.15 -4.92 -21.41
C LEU A 104 -1.56 -6.38 -21.13
N LEU A 105 -0.60 -7.30 -21.17
CA LEU A 105 -0.82 -8.70 -20.77
C LEU A 105 -0.86 -8.81 -19.24
N ASP A 106 -1.49 -9.85 -18.72
CA ASP A 106 -1.37 -10.19 -17.30
C ASP A 106 0.09 -10.55 -17.00
N TYR A 107 0.66 -9.90 -15.98
CA TYR A 107 2.04 -10.07 -15.59
C TYR A 107 2.38 -11.52 -15.24
N TYR A 108 1.45 -12.26 -14.62
CA TYR A 108 1.67 -13.66 -14.20
C TYR A 108 1.74 -14.63 -15.38
N ASP A 109 1.08 -14.31 -16.50
CA ASP A 109 1.05 -15.15 -17.68
C ASP A 109 2.24 -14.91 -18.63
N ILE A 110 3.00 -13.83 -18.44
CA ILE A 110 4.05 -13.40 -19.38
C ILE A 110 5.07 -14.49 -19.68
N GLU A 111 5.60 -15.19 -18.67
CA GLU A 111 6.62 -16.21 -18.90
C GLU A 111 6.07 -17.45 -19.62
N LYS A 112 4.81 -17.80 -19.32
CA LYS A 112 4.11 -18.88 -20.01
C LYS A 112 3.88 -18.54 -21.49
N ILE A 113 3.33 -17.35 -21.77
CA ILE A 113 3.08 -16.86 -23.13
C ILE A 113 4.39 -16.79 -23.93
N LYS A 114 5.49 -16.31 -23.31
CA LYS A 114 6.80 -16.26 -23.94
C LYS A 114 7.29 -17.64 -24.37
N GLU A 115 7.07 -18.66 -23.56
CA GLU A 115 7.49 -20.02 -23.90
C GLU A 115 6.64 -20.62 -25.02
N GLU A 116 5.33 -20.42 -24.97
CA GLU A 116 4.40 -20.80 -26.04
C GLU A 116 4.78 -20.15 -27.38
N CYS A 117 5.14 -18.86 -27.37
CA CYS A 117 5.63 -18.15 -28.56
C CYS A 117 6.90 -18.80 -29.15
N ARG A 118 7.86 -19.18 -28.29
CA ARG A 118 9.11 -19.83 -28.74
C ARG A 118 8.87 -21.20 -29.37
N LEU A 119 7.92 -21.97 -28.84
CA LEU A 119 7.52 -23.25 -29.43
C LEU A 119 6.90 -23.04 -30.82
N ILE A 120 6.04 -22.03 -30.98
CA ILE A 120 5.44 -21.67 -32.27
C ILE A 120 6.52 -21.24 -33.27
N PHE A 121 7.52 -20.44 -32.87
CA PHE A 121 8.60 -20.05 -33.79
C PHE A 121 9.42 -21.23 -34.31
N LYS A 122 9.58 -22.31 -33.53
CA LYS A 122 10.30 -23.53 -33.92
C LYS A 122 9.48 -24.44 -34.84
N SER A 123 8.17 -24.29 -34.87
CA SER A 123 7.29 -25.13 -35.68
C SER A 123 7.45 -24.87 -37.19
N LYS A 124 7.48 -25.94 -37.98
CA LYS A 124 7.65 -25.86 -39.45
C LYS A 124 6.31 -25.67 -40.19
N ASP A 125 5.21 -26.11 -39.60
CA ASP A 125 3.91 -26.27 -40.29
C ASP A 125 2.96 -25.06 -40.15
N LEU A 126 3.40 -23.98 -39.51
CA LEU A 126 2.56 -22.81 -39.22
C LEU A 126 2.71 -21.69 -40.27
N SER A 127 1.58 -21.12 -40.67
CA SER A 127 1.49 -19.98 -41.61
C SER A 127 2.29 -18.77 -41.13
N SER A 128 2.85 -18.02 -42.09
CA SER A 128 3.57 -16.76 -41.85
C SER A 128 2.72 -15.75 -41.07
N ASP A 129 1.41 -15.67 -41.33
CA ASP A 129 0.50 -14.75 -40.60
C ASP A 129 0.38 -15.11 -39.12
N LYS A 130 0.35 -16.41 -38.81
CA LYS A 130 0.27 -16.88 -37.42
C LYS A 130 1.58 -16.58 -36.69
N LYS A 131 2.72 -16.82 -37.34
CA LYS A 131 4.05 -16.50 -36.79
C LYS A 131 4.24 -15.00 -36.60
N TYR A 132 3.71 -14.17 -37.50
CA TYR A 132 3.70 -12.72 -37.37
C TYR A 132 2.90 -12.26 -36.14
N ASN A 133 1.66 -12.74 -35.99
CA ASN A 133 0.84 -12.39 -34.83
C ASN A 133 1.47 -12.87 -33.51
N THR A 134 2.06 -14.07 -33.49
CA THR A 134 2.83 -14.57 -32.36
C THR A 134 4.06 -13.70 -32.08
N ALA A 135 4.73 -13.14 -33.10
CA ALA A 135 5.83 -12.21 -32.89
C ALA A 135 5.37 -10.93 -32.20
N LEU A 136 4.24 -10.34 -32.61
CA LEU A 136 3.66 -9.17 -31.94
C LEU A 136 3.31 -9.45 -30.48
N GLU A 137 2.68 -10.60 -30.20
CA GLU A 137 2.37 -11.05 -28.84
C GLU A 137 3.64 -11.26 -28.00
N TYR A 138 4.69 -11.82 -28.62
CA TYR A 138 5.98 -11.98 -27.99
C TYR A 138 6.62 -10.64 -27.63
N PHE A 139 6.61 -9.64 -28.53
CA PHE A 139 7.07 -8.30 -28.20
C PHE A 139 6.24 -7.64 -27.10
N LYS A 140 4.93 -7.88 -27.11
CA LYS A 140 4.00 -7.35 -26.12
C LYS A 140 4.32 -7.84 -24.70
N CYS A 141 4.80 -9.07 -24.56
CA CYS A 141 5.33 -9.57 -23.29
C CYS A 141 6.46 -8.71 -22.73
N TYR A 142 7.45 -8.36 -23.57
CA TYR A 142 8.57 -7.52 -23.15
C TYR A 142 8.15 -6.07 -22.93
N PHE A 143 7.21 -5.57 -23.74
CA PHE A 143 6.64 -4.25 -23.56
C PHE A 143 5.94 -4.14 -22.21
N THR A 144 5.07 -5.11 -21.87
CA THR A 144 4.39 -5.15 -20.57
C THR A 144 5.41 -5.20 -19.42
N ARG A 145 6.44 -6.05 -19.50
CA ARG A 145 7.49 -6.07 -18.48
C ARG A 145 8.22 -4.73 -18.34
N SER A 146 8.52 -4.07 -19.46
CA SER A 146 9.20 -2.76 -19.47
C SER A 146 8.34 -1.67 -18.85
N VAL A 147 7.04 -1.63 -19.20
CA VAL A 147 6.09 -0.65 -18.63
C VAL A 147 5.93 -0.86 -17.13
N VAL A 148 5.75 -2.11 -16.68
CA VAL A 148 5.64 -2.43 -15.24
C VAL A 148 6.93 -2.07 -14.50
N ALA A 149 8.10 -2.40 -15.05
CA ALA A 149 9.39 -2.05 -14.43
C ALA A 149 9.68 -0.55 -14.40
N SER A 150 8.92 0.25 -15.17
CA SER A 150 8.99 1.71 -15.16
C SER A 150 7.94 2.37 -14.25
N ASP A 151 7.22 1.59 -13.43
CA ASP A 151 6.08 2.04 -12.64
C ASP A 151 5.04 2.81 -13.49
N TYR A 152 4.77 2.27 -14.67
CA TYR A 152 3.86 2.86 -15.66
C TYR A 152 4.25 4.29 -16.06
N SER A 153 5.55 4.61 -16.14
CA SER A 153 6.02 5.96 -16.49
C SER A 153 5.37 6.51 -17.77
N PRO A 154 4.85 7.74 -17.78
CA PRO A 154 4.28 8.36 -18.98
C PRO A 154 5.34 8.68 -20.04
N ASN A 155 6.62 8.69 -19.65
CA ASN A 155 7.75 8.86 -20.56
C ASN A 155 8.13 7.56 -21.28
N HIS A 156 7.48 6.44 -20.94
CA HIS A 156 7.68 5.18 -21.65
C HIS A 156 7.22 5.32 -23.12
N VAL A 157 8.04 4.83 -24.05
CA VAL A 157 7.71 4.85 -25.48
C VAL A 157 6.44 4.05 -25.78
N ASN A 158 5.77 4.37 -26.88
CA ASN A 158 4.64 3.58 -27.35
C ASN A 158 5.10 2.18 -27.84
N PHE A 159 4.15 1.25 -27.99
CA PHE A 159 4.45 -0.13 -28.37
C PHE A 159 5.23 -0.24 -29.70
N ASN A 160 4.85 0.53 -30.72
CA ASN A 160 5.48 0.45 -32.04
C ASN A 160 6.95 0.88 -32.00
N ASP A 161 7.22 1.98 -31.29
CA ASP A 161 8.58 2.48 -31.09
C ASP A 161 9.41 1.50 -30.27
N PHE A 162 8.82 0.90 -29.23
CA PHE A 162 9.46 -0.15 -28.46
C PHE A 162 9.85 -1.37 -29.32
N VAL A 163 8.96 -1.81 -30.24
CA VAL A 163 9.29 -2.88 -31.19
C VAL A 163 10.46 -2.46 -32.09
N ALA A 164 10.44 -1.25 -32.65
CA ALA A 164 11.52 -0.74 -33.50
C ALA A 164 12.88 -0.69 -32.76
N MET A 165 12.87 -0.36 -31.46
CA MET A 165 14.07 -0.38 -30.62
C MET A 165 14.60 -1.81 -30.42
N LEU A 166 13.73 -2.78 -30.13
CA LEU A 166 14.11 -4.18 -29.95
C LEU A 166 14.64 -4.82 -31.25
N LEU A 167 14.09 -4.44 -32.41
CA LEU A 167 14.56 -4.91 -33.72
C LEU A 167 15.95 -4.39 -34.10
N ASN A 168 16.41 -3.30 -33.47
CA ASN A 168 17.73 -2.71 -33.71
C ASN A 168 18.85 -3.34 -32.84
N GLN A 169 18.50 -4.18 -31.88
CA GLN A 169 19.47 -4.78 -30.96
C GLN A 169 20.38 -5.81 -31.66
N LYS A 170 21.71 -5.63 -31.56
CA LYS A 170 22.73 -6.54 -32.13
C LYS A 170 22.71 -7.94 -31.49
N ARG A 171 22.40 -8.00 -30.20
CA ARG A 171 22.21 -9.22 -29.40
C ARG A 171 20.90 -9.03 -28.65
N GLY A 172 19.84 -9.66 -29.13
CA GLY A 172 18.52 -9.40 -28.59
C GLY A 172 17.47 -10.36 -29.11
N LEU A 173 16.24 -10.06 -28.70
CA LEU A 173 15.05 -10.87 -28.94
C LEU A 173 14.82 -11.23 -30.41
N ALA A 174 15.16 -10.31 -31.30
CA ALA A 174 15.00 -10.47 -32.74
C ALA A 174 15.63 -11.75 -33.30
N LYS A 175 16.67 -12.30 -32.64
CA LYS A 175 17.31 -13.55 -33.08
C LYS A 175 16.48 -14.80 -32.86
N SER A 176 15.53 -14.80 -31.92
CA SER A 176 14.65 -15.95 -31.69
C SER A 176 13.46 -15.99 -32.66
N ILE A 177 13.26 -14.93 -33.44
CA ILE A 177 12.15 -14.79 -34.39
C ILE A 177 12.62 -15.32 -35.76
N PRO A 178 11.76 -16.03 -36.52
CA PRO A 178 12.06 -16.42 -37.89
C PRO A 178 12.45 -15.22 -38.77
N ILE A 179 13.44 -15.40 -39.65
CA ILE A 179 14.06 -14.29 -40.42
C ILE A 179 13.09 -13.60 -41.38
N ASP A 180 12.15 -14.37 -41.95
CA ASP A 180 11.08 -13.90 -42.81
C ASP A 180 10.17 -12.93 -42.04
N ILE A 181 9.75 -13.32 -40.84
CA ILE A 181 8.92 -12.47 -39.96
C ILE A 181 9.69 -11.25 -39.47
N PHE A 182 10.98 -11.41 -39.13
CA PHE A 182 11.84 -10.30 -38.75
C PHE A 182 11.90 -9.22 -39.83
N ASN A 183 12.06 -9.60 -41.10
CA ASN A 183 12.10 -8.65 -42.21
C ASN A 183 10.75 -7.92 -42.39
N ILE A 184 9.62 -8.62 -42.25
CA ILE A 184 8.28 -8.02 -42.29
C ILE A 184 8.14 -6.97 -41.18
N LEU A 185 8.53 -7.31 -39.95
CA LEU A 185 8.47 -6.40 -38.81
C LEU A 185 9.36 -5.17 -39.00
N VAL A 186 10.58 -5.35 -39.52
CA VAL A 186 11.48 -4.21 -39.84
C VAL A 186 10.88 -3.33 -40.94
N SER A 187 10.22 -3.91 -41.95
CA SER A 187 9.54 -3.13 -42.98
C SER A 187 8.37 -2.32 -42.43
N GLN A 188 7.70 -2.80 -41.38
CA GLN A 188 6.50 -2.16 -40.83
C GLN A 188 6.81 -1.14 -39.73
N PHE A 189 7.70 -1.48 -38.79
CA PHE A 189 8.00 -0.66 -37.62
C PHE A 189 9.31 0.12 -37.76
N GLY A 190 10.18 -0.28 -38.68
CA GLY A 190 11.51 0.29 -38.82
C GLY A 190 12.48 -0.18 -37.72
N LYS A 191 13.57 0.58 -37.55
CA LYS A 191 14.56 0.40 -36.50
C LYS A 191 14.80 1.73 -35.81
N LYS A 192 14.84 1.73 -34.49
CA LYS A 192 15.14 2.90 -33.67
C LYS A 192 16.25 2.59 -32.69
N ASP A 193 17.00 3.60 -32.29
CA ASP A 193 18.00 3.43 -31.24
C ASP A 193 17.34 3.17 -29.89
N GLY A 194 17.97 2.32 -29.09
CA GLY A 194 17.51 1.96 -27.76
C GLY A 194 17.63 3.12 -26.77
N ILE A 195 17.23 2.86 -25.53
CA ILE A 195 17.56 3.75 -24.41
C ILE A 195 19.10 3.74 -24.24
N PRO A 196 19.75 4.90 -24.07
CA PRO A 196 21.19 4.96 -23.80
C PRO A 196 21.59 4.13 -22.58
N ASP A 197 22.83 3.61 -22.58
CA ASP A 197 23.35 2.86 -21.45
C ASP A 197 23.34 3.73 -20.18
N GLY A 198 22.72 3.21 -19.11
CA GLY A 198 22.56 3.91 -17.83
C GLY A 198 21.28 4.76 -17.72
N GLU A 199 20.50 4.89 -18.80
CA GLU A 199 19.18 5.52 -18.76
C GLU A 199 18.07 4.47 -18.64
N SER A 200 16.94 4.87 -18.06
CA SER A 200 15.74 4.06 -17.96
C SER A 200 14.50 4.95 -18.00
N TYR A 201 13.34 4.35 -18.26
CA TYR A 201 12.04 5.04 -18.10
C TYR A 201 11.66 5.26 -16.63
N GLY A 202 12.63 5.26 -15.70
CA GLY A 202 12.46 5.08 -14.26
C GLY A 202 11.31 5.88 -13.63
N PRO A 203 10.86 5.48 -12.44
CA PRO A 203 9.71 6.09 -11.79
C PRO A 203 9.87 7.60 -11.75
N LEU A 204 8.76 8.32 -11.96
CA LEU A 204 8.74 9.76 -11.76
C LEU A 204 9.21 10.02 -10.32
N LYS A 205 10.45 10.51 -10.17
CA LYS A 205 10.81 11.16 -8.91
C LYS A 205 9.89 12.35 -8.82
N ILE A 206 9.02 12.39 -7.82
CA ILE A 206 8.44 13.65 -7.40
C ILE A 206 9.65 14.56 -7.18
N ILE A 207 9.77 15.59 -8.02
CA ILE A 207 10.71 16.67 -7.75
C ILE A 207 10.28 17.14 -6.38
N ASN A 208 11.08 16.87 -5.34
CA ASN A 208 10.84 17.34 -3.97
C ASN A 208 10.28 18.74 -4.10
N ARG A 209 8.99 18.91 -3.80
CA ARG A 209 8.37 20.21 -3.90
C ARG A 209 9.18 21.10 -2.98
N GLU A 210 9.81 22.13 -3.52
CA GLU A 210 10.55 23.06 -2.67
C GLU A 210 9.54 23.64 -1.69
N ASN A 211 9.75 23.36 -0.40
CA ASN A 211 8.91 23.89 0.67
C ASN A 211 8.89 25.40 0.54
N THR A 212 7.70 25.97 0.61
CA THR A 212 7.51 27.42 0.72
C THR A 212 8.22 27.94 1.96
N LYS A 213 8.50 29.25 1.99
CA LYS A 213 9.19 29.87 3.15
C LYS A 213 8.41 29.64 4.43
N GLU A 214 7.08 29.64 4.35
CA GLU A 214 6.15 29.40 5.43
C GLU A 214 6.20 27.95 5.93
N GLU A 215 6.28 26.97 5.02
CA GLU A 215 6.44 25.55 5.38
C GLU A 215 7.78 25.28 6.06
N VAL A 216 8.87 25.92 5.59
CA VAL A 216 10.19 25.82 6.25
C VAL A 216 10.17 26.41 7.67
N ILE A 217 9.49 27.54 7.86
CA ILE A 217 9.32 28.15 9.19
C ILE A 217 8.52 27.22 10.11
N LEU A 218 7.43 26.62 9.62
CA LEU A 218 6.63 25.69 10.42
C LEU A 218 7.44 24.46 10.85
N LEU A 219 8.19 23.85 9.93
CA LEU A 219 9.03 22.69 10.22
C LEU A 219 10.14 23.02 11.22
N SER A 220 10.86 24.13 11.01
CA SER A 220 11.91 24.56 11.95
C SER A 220 11.36 24.84 13.36
N ASN A 221 10.18 25.45 13.46
CA ASN A 221 9.51 25.63 14.75
C ASN A 221 9.16 24.28 15.39
N TYR A 222 8.65 23.32 14.62
CA TYR A 222 8.29 21.99 15.12
C TYR A 222 9.51 21.20 15.62
N GLU A 223 10.64 21.28 14.92
CA GLU A 223 11.88 20.57 15.29
C GLU A 223 12.49 21.05 16.62
N ILE A 224 12.31 22.34 16.95
CA ILE A 224 12.82 22.94 18.19
C ILE A 224 11.96 22.56 19.41
N LEU A 225 10.70 22.17 19.20
CA LEU A 225 9.78 21.82 20.29
C LEU A 225 10.10 20.45 20.91
N ASN A 226 9.86 20.33 22.22
CA ASN A 226 9.82 19.04 22.90
C ASN A 226 8.51 18.29 22.58
N ASP A 227 8.39 17.03 23.01
CA ASP A 227 7.25 16.17 22.65
C ASP A 227 5.89 16.79 23.03
N THR A 228 5.78 17.36 24.24
CA THR A 228 4.55 18.05 24.67
C THR A 228 4.24 19.29 23.82
N GLY A 229 5.26 20.02 23.38
CA GLY A 229 5.10 21.17 22.49
C GLY A 229 4.65 20.76 21.09
N LYS A 230 5.22 19.67 20.55
CA LYS A 230 4.84 19.09 19.27
C LYS A 230 3.38 18.64 19.27
N GLU A 231 2.96 17.92 20.31
CA GLU A 231 1.57 17.49 20.50
C GLU A 231 0.60 18.68 20.52
N LYS A 232 0.94 19.76 21.25
CA LYS A 232 0.12 20.98 21.27
C LYS A 232 0.07 21.70 19.93
N LEU A 233 1.17 21.74 19.18
CA LEU A 233 1.18 22.36 17.85
C LEU A 233 0.25 21.60 16.91
N ILE A 234 0.26 20.26 16.97
CA ILE A 234 -0.65 19.40 16.22
C ILE A 234 -2.10 19.62 16.67
N GLU A 235 -2.39 19.66 17.98
CA GLU A 235 -3.72 19.95 18.53
C GLU A 235 -4.25 21.30 18.01
N TYR A 236 -3.43 22.35 18.03
CA TYR A 236 -3.84 23.66 17.54
C TYR A 236 -4.02 23.70 16.02
N SER A 237 -3.14 23.03 15.28
CA SER A 237 -3.29 22.88 13.82
C SER A 237 -4.60 22.18 13.47
N ASN A 238 -4.96 21.18 14.26
CA ASN A 238 -6.21 20.45 14.13
C ASN A 238 -7.42 21.38 14.36
N ASP A 239 -7.43 22.18 15.44
CA ASP A 239 -8.51 23.15 15.71
C ASP A 239 -8.72 24.16 14.56
N LEU A 240 -7.62 24.59 13.93
CA LEU A 240 -7.68 25.48 12.76
C LEU A 240 -8.36 24.82 11.57
N ILE A 241 -8.11 23.52 11.34
CA ILE A 241 -8.71 22.77 10.23
C ILE A 241 -10.20 22.50 10.48
N GLU A 242 -10.62 22.31 11.73
CA GLU A 242 -12.04 22.15 12.06
C GLU A 242 -12.83 23.46 11.90
N THR A 243 -12.16 24.62 11.95
CA THR A 243 -12.82 25.92 11.91
C THR A 243 -13.02 26.40 10.46
N PRO A 244 -14.27 26.47 9.93
CA PRO A 244 -14.52 26.73 8.51
C PRO A 244 -14.04 28.10 8.00
N LYS A 245 -13.79 29.05 8.90
CA LYS A 245 -13.21 30.36 8.59
C LYS A 245 -11.76 30.27 8.10
N TYR A 246 -11.02 29.25 8.55
CA TYR A 246 -9.59 29.10 8.30
C TYR A 246 -9.27 28.05 7.22
N VAL A 247 -10.29 27.41 6.63
CA VAL A 247 -10.12 26.37 5.61
C VAL A 247 -10.81 26.75 4.31
N GLU A 248 -10.07 26.68 3.20
CA GLU A 248 -10.65 26.79 1.87
C GLU A 248 -11.55 25.56 1.59
N LYS A 249 -12.78 25.79 1.12
CA LYS A 249 -13.86 24.78 0.99
C LYS A 249 -13.48 23.51 0.21
N THR A 250 -12.37 23.52 -0.52
CA THR A 250 -11.81 22.40 -1.29
C THR A 250 -11.06 21.36 -0.44
N LYS A 251 -10.66 21.66 0.81
CA LYS A 251 -9.82 20.77 1.66
C LYS A 251 -10.50 20.25 2.95
N VAL A 252 -11.79 20.53 3.15
CA VAL A 252 -12.48 20.47 4.46
C VAL A 252 -12.89 19.06 4.93
N ILE A 253 -12.72 17.99 4.14
CA ILE A 253 -13.39 16.71 4.47
C ILE A 253 -12.65 15.88 5.56
N ASP A 254 -11.38 16.13 5.87
CA ASP A 254 -10.58 15.08 6.50
C ASP A 254 -10.27 15.17 8.00
N LEU A 255 -10.50 16.27 8.68
CA LEU A 255 -9.94 16.52 10.01
C LEU A 255 -10.94 17.38 10.82
N ILE A 256 -11.46 17.10 12.02
CA ILE A 256 -11.20 16.22 13.17
C ILE A 256 -12.59 16.11 13.89
N THR A 257 -12.84 15.13 14.76
CA THR A 257 -13.14 15.46 16.17
C THR A 257 -12.80 14.23 16.99
N ALA A 258 -11.68 14.28 17.68
CA ALA A 258 -11.29 13.35 18.73
C ALA A 258 -10.67 14.16 19.86
N THR A 259 -11.53 14.60 20.79
CA THR A 259 -11.10 15.24 22.04
C THR A 259 -11.10 14.22 23.16
N LYS A 260 -9.91 14.02 23.72
CA LYS A 260 -9.56 13.62 25.10
C LYS A 260 -10.61 12.80 25.87
N GLU A 261 -10.34 11.50 26.06
CA GLU A 261 -10.76 10.77 27.26
C GLU A 261 -9.55 10.19 28.01
N LYS A 262 -9.59 10.40 29.33
CA LYS A 262 -8.66 9.88 30.34
C LYS A 262 -8.55 8.37 30.22
N LEU A 263 -7.33 7.85 30.18
CA LEU A 263 -7.06 6.43 30.43
C LEU A 263 -7.53 6.07 31.84
N GLU A 264 -8.67 5.38 31.93
CA GLU A 264 -9.05 4.67 33.16
C GLU A 264 -8.11 3.48 33.35
N ALA A 265 -7.44 3.45 34.51
CA ALA A 265 -6.59 2.33 34.89
C ALA A 265 -7.44 1.05 34.91
N LYS A 266 -7.09 0.09 34.05
CA LYS A 266 -7.69 -1.25 33.99
C LYS A 266 -7.25 -2.03 35.25
N PRO A 267 -8.13 -2.23 36.26
CA PRO A 267 -7.72 -2.83 37.54
C PRO A 267 -7.22 -4.27 37.39
N HIS A 268 -7.60 -4.97 36.32
CA HIS A 268 -7.16 -6.33 36.00
C HIS A 268 -5.74 -6.43 35.40
N LEU A 269 -5.08 -5.29 35.13
CA LEU A 269 -3.70 -5.22 34.62
C LEU A 269 -2.73 -4.66 35.68
N MET A 270 -3.22 -4.29 36.86
CA MET A 270 -2.37 -3.96 37.99
C MET A 270 -1.83 -5.27 38.59
N PRO A 271 -0.51 -5.41 38.82
CA PRO A 271 0.00 -6.56 39.53
C PRO A 271 -0.62 -6.58 40.92
N ILE A 272 -1.31 -7.67 41.26
CA ILE A 272 -1.79 -7.92 42.62
C ILE A 272 -0.54 -8.19 43.44
N ALA A 273 -0.24 -7.32 44.40
CA ALA A 273 0.85 -7.57 45.32
C ALA A 273 0.52 -8.86 46.12
N SER A 274 1.51 -9.69 46.44
CA SER A 274 1.26 -11.03 47.02
C SER A 274 0.39 -11.04 48.29
N HIS A 275 0.24 -9.89 48.97
CA HIS A 275 -0.60 -9.71 50.15
C HIS A 275 -2.11 -9.45 49.85
N ASP A 276 -2.50 -9.21 48.60
CA ASP A 276 -3.87 -8.87 48.19
C ASP A 276 -4.64 -10.06 47.56
N LYS A 277 -4.11 -11.29 47.62
CA LYS A 277 -4.88 -12.50 47.26
C LYS A 277 -5.97 -12.73 48.31
N GLU A 278 -7.23 -12.74 47.92
CA GLU A 278 -8.35 -13.17 48.78
C GLU A 278 -8.24 -14.68 49.10
N GLY A 279 -7.40 -15.02 50.09
CA GLY A 279 -7.52 -16.16 51.01
C GLY A 279 -7.56 -17.60 50.48
N ASN A 280 -7.69 -17.84 49.18
CA ASN A 280 -7.79 -19.19 48.60
C ASN A 280 -6.41 -19.69 48.18
N PHE A 281 -5.56 -19.98 49.17
CA PHE A 281 -4.30 -20.67 48.96
C PHE A 281 -4.52 -22.18 48.96
N THR A 282 -3.84 -22.89 48.05
CA THR A 282 -3.83 -24.35 48.01
C THR A 282 -2.92 -24.92 49.10
N ALA A 283 -3.08 -26.19 49.47
CA ALA A 283 -2.20 -26.83 50.44
C ALA A 283 -0.74 -26.86 49.97
N GLU A 284 -0.54 -26.91 48.65
CA GLU A 284 0.77 -26.80 48.01
C GLU A 284 1.40 -25.41 48.17
N ASP A 285 0.60 -24.33 48.14
CA ASP A 285 1.11 -22.95 48.33
C ASP A 285 1.65 -22.77 49.75
N TYR A 286 0.91 -23.22 50.78
CA TYR A 286 1.38 -23.16 52.16
C TYR A 286 2.66 -23.96 52.38
N LYS A 287 2.74 -25.15 51.77
CA LYS A 287 3.92 -26.00 51.87
C LYS A 287 5.14 -25.37 51.20
N HIS A 288 4.95 -24.73 50.04
CA HIS A 288 6.02 -24.03 49.34
C HIS A 288 6.60 -22.89 50.19
N ASP A 289 5.73 -22.11 50.82
CA ASP A 289 6.15 -21.02 51.70
C ASP A 289 6.85 -21.56 52.96
N ASP A 290 6.32 -22.63 53.57
CA ASP A 290 6.96 -23.29 54.72
C ASP A 290 8.34 -23.88 54.37
N ASP A 291 8.49 -24.48 53.19
CA ASP A 291 9.76 -25.02 52.72
C ASP A 291 10.80 -23.90 52.52
N ILE A 292 10.39 -22.72 52.02
CA ILE A 292 11.27 -21.54 51.89
C ILE A 292 11.62 -20.96 53.26
N MET A 293 10.66 -20.85 54.17
CA MET A 293 10.87 -20.24 55.49
C MET A 293 11.77 -21.08 56.40
N ASN A 294 11.79 -22.41 56.18
CA ASN A 294 12.61 -23.34 56.95
C ASN A 294 13.94 -23.72 56.25
N ASP A 295 14.23 -23.14 55.07
CA ASP A 295 15.51 -23.33 54.39
C ASP A 295 16.54 -22.31 54.89
N ASP A 296 17.25 -22.69 55.96
CA ASP A 296 18.33 -21.88 56.53
C ASP A 296 19.46 -21.58 55.51
N ASP A 297 19.67 -22.43 54.49
CA ASP A 297 20.68 -22.20 53.45
C ASP A 297 20.21 -21.14 52.44
N PHE A 298 18.91 -20.96 52.27
CA PHE A 298 18.32 -19.90 51.45
C PHE A 298 18.46 -18.52 52.12
N TRP A 299 18.25 -18.43 53.44
CA TRP A 299 18.28 -17.16 54.18
C TRP A 299 19.67 -16.73 54.66
N ASN A 300 20.63 -17.65 54.77
CA ASN A 300 21.98 -17.35 55.30
C ASN A 300 23.06 -17.18 54.21
N LYS A 301 22.69 -16.70 53.00
CA LYS A 301 23.64 -16.30 51.94
C LYS A 301 23.85 -14.79 51.83
#